data_AF-A0A4S0N351-F1
#
_entry.id   AF-A0A4S0N351-F1
#
_cell.length_a   1.000
_cell.length_b   1.000
_cell.length_c   1.000
_cell.angle_alpha   90.00
_cell.angle_beta   90.00
_cell.angle_gamma   90.00
#
_symmetry.space_group_name_H-M   'P 1'
#
loop_
_entity.id
_entity.type
_entity.pdbx_description
1 polymer ?
#
loop_
_entity_poly.entity_id
_entity_poly.type
_entity_poly.pdbx_seq_one_letter_code
_entity_poly.pdbx_strand_id
1 'polypeptide(L)' 'LMRLCQYFAYVEIIDERESHIFGSTENGTSLWRAYNAVDGKWPNFQMRRIAAPADIYPVFRELFARQPALRKSA' A
#
# COMPACT_ATOMS: atom_id res chain seq x y z
N LEU A 1 -10.49 -7.11 12.59
CA LEU A 1 -10.84 -6.87 11.17
C LEU A 1 -9.94 -7.66 10.22
N MET A 2 -8.61 -7.53 10.25
CA MET A 2 -7.70 -8.19 9.29
C MET A 2 -7.85 -9.71 9.14
N ARG A 3 -8.15 -10.45 10.22
CA ARG A 3 -8.43 -11.90 10.16
C ARG A 3 -9.69 -12.29 9.37
N LEU A 4 -10.61 -11.35 9.18
CA LEU A 4 -11.86 -11.54 8.42
C LEU A 4 -11.82 -10.85 7.04
N CYS A 5 -10.79 -10.04 6.79
CA CYS A 5 -10.62 -9.30 5.56
C CYS A 5 -9.77 -10.13 4.59
N GLN A 6 -10.24 -10.36 3.37
CA GLN A 6 -9.46 -11.13 2.40
C GLN A 6 -8.27 -10.32 1.86
N TYR A 7 -8.47 -9.02 1.65
CA TYR A 7 -7.46 -8.11 1.13
C TYR A 7 -7.85 -6.66 1.45
N PHE A 8 -6.89 -5.87 1.92
CA PHE A 8 -7.07 -4.45 2.21
C PHE A 8 -5.94 -3.65 1.57
N ALA A 9 -6.28 -2.66 0.75
CA ALA A 9 -5.32 -1.73 0.15
C ALA A 9 -5.58 -0.31 0.65
N TYR A 10 -4.56 0.31 1.22
CA TYR A 10 -4.55 1.73 1.55
C TYR A 10 -3.74 2.50 0.51
N VAL A 11 -4.35 3.51 -0.10
CA VAL A 11 -3.72 4.38 -1.08
C VAL A 11 -3.73 5.80 -0.55
N GLU A 12 -2.54 6.41 -0.48
CA GLU A 12 -2.35 7.81 -0.11
C GLU A 12 -1.97 8.62 -1.34
N ILE A 13 -2.72 9.68 -1.62
CA ILE A 13 -2.39 10.64 -2.68
C ILE A 13 -1.54 11.73 -2.04
N ILE A 14 -0.36 11.97 -2.61
CA ILE A 14 0.56 13.03 -2.20
C ILE A 14 0.74 14.00 -3.36
N ASP A 15 1.17 15.23 -3.06
CA ASP A 15 1.55 16.17 -4.12
C ASP A 15 2.81 15.66 -4.84
N GLU A 16 2.86 15.80 -6.16
CA GLU A 16 4.02 15.43 -6.98
C GLU A 16 5.30 16.13 -6.53
N ARG A 17 5.18 17.38 -6.05
CA ARG A 17 6.28 18.14 -5.47
C ARG A 17 6.77 17.55 -4.16
N GLU A 18 5.95 16.80 -3.44
CA GLU A 18 6.31 16.20 -2.15
C GLU A 18 6.77 14.74 -2.30
N SER A 19 6.70 14.18 -3.51
CA SER A 19 7.14 12.80 -3.81
C SER A 19 8.58 12.51 -3.39
N HIS A 20 9.49 13.49 -3.51
CA HIS A 20 10.88 13.36 -3.11
C HIS A 20 11.08 13.42 -1.58
N ILE A 21 10.17 14.06 -0.85
CA ILE A 21 10.22 14.20 0.61
C ILE A 21 9.59 12.97 1.27
N PHE A 22 8.45 12.52 0.75
CA PHE A 22 7.66 11.39 1.25
C PHE A 22 7.94 10.07 0.50
N GLY A 23 8.96 10.00 -0.34
CA GLY A 23 9.34 8.76 -1.03
C GLY A 23 9.99 7.71 -0.12
N SER A 24 10.51 8.12 1.04
CA SER A 24 11.13 7.23 2.03
C SER A 24 10.10 6.72 3.05
N THR A 25 10.18 5.46 3.46
CA THR A 25 9.20 4.78 4.34
C THR A 25 8.99 5.44 5.70
N GLU A 26 9.97 6.19 6.22
CA GLU A 26 9.86 6.93 7.49
C GLU A 26 9.25 8.34 7.34
N ASN A 27 9.25 8.89 6.13
CA ASN A 27 8.67 10.18 5.83
C ASN A 27 7.24 10.00 5.32
N GLY A 28 6.28 10.68 5.95
CA GLY A 28 4.88 10.53 5.58
C GLY A 28 3.92 11.22 6.52
N THR A 29 2.64 11.21 6.14
CA THR A 29 1.55 11.65 7.02
C THR A 29 1.48 10.78 8.28
N SER A 30 0.78 11.27 9.30
CA SER A 30 0.54 10.51 10.52
C SER A 30 -0.17 9.17 10.25
N LEU A 31 -1.11 9.13 9.28
CA LEU A 31 -1.85 7.93 8.94
C LEU A 31 -0.98 6.90 8.23
N TRP A 32 -0.12 7.34 7.30
CA TRP A 32 0.85 6.46 6.67
C TRP A 32 1.74 5.78 7.69
N ARG A 33 2.33 6.55 8.62
CA ARG A 33 3.21 5.99 9.65
C ARG A 33 2.47 5.00 10.56
N ALA A 34 1.23 5.32 10.94
CA ALA A 34 0.41 4.42 11.75
C ALA A 34 0.10 3.10 11.02
N TYR A 35 -0.20 3.16 9.72
CA TYR A 35 -0.55 1.99 8.92
C TYR A 35 0.67 1.18 8.47
N ASN A 36 1.85 1.77 8.39
CA ASN A 36 3.09 1.05 8.11
C ASN A 36 3.37 -0.03 9.19
N ALA A 37 3.00 0.24 10.44
CA ALA A 37 3.08 -0.76 11.52
C ALA A 37 2.07 -1.92 11.37
N VAL A 38 1.03 -1.75 10.55
CA VAL A 38 0.03 -2.78 10.21
C VAL A 38 0.52 -3.60 9.02
N ASP A 39 1.07 -2.95 7.99
CA ASP A 39 1.64 -3.58 6.79
C ASP A 39 2.71 -4.63 7.16
N GLY A 40 3.62 -4.28 8.06
CA GLY A 40 4.63 -5.22 8.56
C GLY A 40 4.08 -6.41 9.38
N LYS A 41 2.79 -6.42 9.72
CA LYS A 41 2.15 -7.47 10.54
C LYS A 41 1.16 -8.35 9.77
N TRP A 42 0.61 -7.86 8.65
CA TRP A 42 -0.51 -8.52 7.97
C TRP A 42 -0.23 -8.65 6.47
N PRO A 43 -0.02 -9.88 5.94
CA PRO A 43 0.33 -10.07 4.53
C PRO A 43 -0.80 -9.68 3.55
N ASN A 44 -2.03 -9.64 4.04
CA ASN A 44 -3.23 -9.23 3.28
C ASN A 44 -3.55 -7.73 3.42
N PHE A 45 -2.64 -6.94 3.99
CA PHE A 45 -2.66 -5.49 4.00
C PHE A 45 -1.58 -4.99 3.04
N GLN A 46 -1.90 -3.99 2.22
CA GLN A 46 -0.95 -3.39 1.28
C GLN A 46 -1.09 -1.87 1.31
N MET A 47 0.04 -1.17 1.22
CA MET A 47 0.10 0.29 1.18
C MET A 47 0.79 0.78 -0.09
N ARG A 48 0.24 1.81 -0.74
CA ARG A 48 0.86 2.48 -1.90
C ARG A 48 0.63 3.99 -1.85
N ARG A 49 1.56 4.73 -2.47
CA ARG A 49 1.44 6.18 -2.72
C ARG A 49 1.23 6.45 -4.20
N ILE A 50 0.45 7.48 -4.49
CA ILE A 50 0.23 8.02 -5.83
C ILE A 50 0.59 9.50 -5.79
N ALA A 51 1.44 9.94 -6.72
CA ALA A 51 1.88 11.33 -6.80
C ALA A 51 1.33 12.02 -8.05
N ALA A 52 1.15 11.27 -9.14
CA ALA A 52 0.60 11.76 -10.40
C ALA A 52 -0.57 10.90 -10.90
N PRO A 53 -1.49 11.45 -11.71
CA PRO A 53 -2.59 10.68 -12.31
C PRO A 53 -2.10 9.47 -13.13
N ALA A 54 -0.92 9.56 -13.74
CA ALA A 54 -0.31 8.47 -14.50
C ALA A 54 0.02 7.24 -13.64
N ASP A 55 0.19 7.41 -12.32
CA ASP A 55 0.50 6.31 -11.40
C ASP A 55 -0.74 5.48 -11.03
N ILE A 56 -1.95 6.02 -11.22
CA ILE A 56 -3.19 5.38 -10.76
C ILE A 56 -3.34 3.98 -11.37
N TYR A 57 -3.27 3.87 -12.69
CA TYR A 57 -3.42 2.58 -13.35
C TYR A 57 -2.36 1.55 -12.95
N PRO A 58 -1.03 1.83 -13.03
CA PRO A 58 -0.03 0.84 -12.66
C PRO A 58 -0.10 0.45 -11.18
N VAL A 59 -0.35 1.39 -10.26
CA VAL A 59 -0.50 1.08 -8.82
C VAL A 59 -1.69 0.16 -8.57
N PHE A 60 -2.86 0.48 -9.12
CA PHE A 60 -4.03 -0.37 -8.94
C PHE A 60 -3.87 -1.73 -9.63
N ARG A 61 -3.24 -1.76 -10.81
CA ARG A 61 -2.95 -3.01 -11.51
C ARG A 61 -2.05 -3.91 -10.66
N GLU A 62 -1.03 -3.38 -9.99
CA GLU A 62 -0.18 -4.14 -9.09
C GLU A 62 -0.96 -4.62 -7.85
N LEU A 63 -1.68 -3.72 -7.18
CA LEU A 63 -2.45 -4.01 -5.97
C LEU A 63 -3.50 -5.11 -6.17
N PHE A 64 -4.13 -5.17 -7.34
CA PHE A 64 -5.19 -6.12 -7.63
C PHE A 64 -4.79 -7.16 -8.69
N ALA A 65 -3.50 -7.23 -9.02
CA ALA A 65 -2.99 -8.30 -9.87
C ALA A 65 -3.32 -9.65 -9.23
N ARG A 66 -3.68 -10.62 -10.07
CA ARG A 66 -3.88 -11.99 -9.60
C ARG A 66 -2.57 -12.49 -9.03
N GLN A 67 -2.49 -12.57 -7.71
CA GLN A 67 -1.33 -13.13 -7.04
C GLN A 67 -1.18 -14.59 -7.49
N PRO A 68 0.03 -15.04 -7.88
CA PRO A 68 0.27 -16.46 -8.08
C PRO A 68 -0.18 -17.16 -6.81
N ALA A 69 -1.01 -18.21 -6.94
CA ALA A 69 -1.67 -18.85 -5.80
C ALA A 69 -0.67 -19.02 -4.66
N LEU A 70 -0.85 -18.24 -3.58
CA LEU A 70 -0.05 -18.38 -2.38
C LEU A 70 -0.24 -19.85 -1.98
N ARG A 71 0.81 -20.67 -2.11
CA ARG A 71 0.82 -22.02 -1.56
C ARG A 71 0.38 -21.85 -0.11
N LYS A 72 -0.80 -22.39 0.21
CA LYS A 72 -1.18 -22.63 1.61
C LYS A 72 -0.05 -23.50 2.16
N SER A 73 0.87 -22.89 2.89
CA SER A 73 1.71 -23.63 3.81
C SER A 73 0.74 -24.21 4.83
N ALA A 74 0.57 -25.53 4.73
CA ALA A 74 -0.18 -26.35 5.66
C ALA A 74 0.42 -26.26 7.06
#